data_AF-A0AAW1Q1Z3-F1
#
_entry.id   AF-A0AAW1Q1Z3-F1
#
_cell.length_a   1.000
_cell.length_b   1.000
_cell.length_c   1.000
_cell.angle_alpha   90.00
_cell.angle_beta   90.00
_cell.angle_gamma   90.00
#
_symmetry.space_group_name_H-M   'P 1'
#
loop_
_entity.id
_entity.type
_entity.pdbx_description
1 polymer ?
#
loop_
_entity_poly.entity_id
_entity_poly.type
_entity_poly.pdbx_seq_one_letter_code
_entity_poly.pdbx_strand_id
1 'polypeptide(L)'
;MVDPAAVGQTGRWSLFGRGQQDANYVWQDQEVRFDMATTWLQLRSGEIVIDSMGFVEDTKGNNGEQGELTITNLRVLWVSQRSKRMNLSLGYNAIVSINIRQAASRLRGATQALFVMTKFNGSRFEFIFTNLVKDSPRLFTTIQAVFRAYDTTRLYRDLKLRGALILDKQLKLLPQEQIYNQVHGAWNLSNEQGNLGTFFVTNVRLVWHANLAETFNVSIPYMQIASLRMRESKFGPALVIETSPKSGGYILGFKLEPKERLEEVHKEMVSLWQVYSAKPIFGVEFSVEARPPSLSALTIQRRQDDVEITDSDHPGDTFAAYYAADEEDDQEHGIVYCEELGLAIEALKDALAPLDDKYEDTHAFKYFCNWLLPGHLMLGRYPYVEPSRCKSRSVGEQQLRWLLEGGITTFVCLQDELPPQEQLKIGGEKGFLPYRATATLLASAMSGPPSMAETEGLRNPYVDKFLPSRRTEKPDCRMQQRIELDFMHFPIVDMEIPSKDKLLGLVTELQERLERGERIYVHCWGGRGRAGTVGACLLARAYGIDADEALQRVDRAFSTRNDIGRRSPETDEQVAFIRDFIGSL
;
A
#
# COMPACT_ATOMS: atom_id res chain seq x y z
N MET A 1 37.31 3.20 36.75
CA MET A 1 36.78 2.07 35.97
C MET A 1 35.54 1.60 36.70
N VAL A 2 34.38 1.93 36.17
CA VAL A 2 33.07 1.47 36.66
C VAL A 2 32.33 0.97 35.44
N ASP A 3 31.93 -0.30 35.53
CA ASP A 3 31.31 -1.11 34.49
C ASP A 3 29.83 -0.72 34.28
N PRO A 4 29.39 -0.31 33.07
CA PRO A 4 28.00 0.03 32.79
C PRO A 4 27.33 -1.10 32.01
N ALA A 5 27.07 -2.23 32.66
CA ALA A 5 26.27 -3.33 32.12
C ALA A 5 25.10 -3.66 33.07
N ALA A 6 24.08 -2.79 33.11
CA ALA A 6 22.70 -3.15 33.49
C ALA A 6 21.76 -1.93 33.47
N VAL A 7 21.07 -1.66 32.36
CA VAL A 7 19.68 -1.16 32.40
C VAL A 7 18.89 -1.71 31.19
N GLY A 8 18.17 -2.80 31.42
CA GLY A 8 16.73 -2.91 31.14
C GLY A 8 16.23 -2.82 29.70
N GLN A 9 16.08 -3.99 29.08
CA GLN A 9 15.16 -4.26 27.99
C GLN A 9 13.71 -3.86 28.35
N THR A 10 13.08 -2.99 27.56
CA THR A 10 11.64 -3.05 27.24
C THR A 10 11.44 -2.51 25.81
N GLY A 11 11.64 -3.39 24.83
CA GLY A 11 11.37 -3.09 23.42
C GLY A 11 9.89 -3.27 23.11
N ARG A 12 9.22 -2.20 22.66
CA ARG A 12 7.94 -2.28 21.93
C ARG A 12 8.13 -1.58 20.58
N TRP A 13 7.71 -2.27 19.53
CA TRP A 13 8.03 -2.01 18.12
C TRP A 13 7.36 -0.73 17.59
N SER A 14 8.11 0.06 16.81
CA SER A 14 7.62 1.07 15.86
C SER A 14 8.26 0.72 14.51
N LEU A 15 7.44 0.45 13.50
CA LEU A 15 7.83 0.00 12.15
C LEU A 15 8.44 1.12 11.29
N PHE A 16 8.45 2.37 11.76
CA PHE A 16 9.08 3.49 11.08
C PHE A 16 10.32 3.93 11.87
N GLY A 17 11.46 3.94 11.17
CA GLY A 17 12.80 3.87 11.73
C GLY A 17 13.11 4.79 12.91
N ARG A 18 14.04 4.34 13.75
CA ARG A 18 14.77 5.20 14.69
C ARG A 18 15.59 6.22 13.90
N GLY A 19 14.97 7.34 13.54
CA GLY A 19 15.69 8.59 13.33
C GLY A 19 15.78 9.30 14.65
N GLN A 20 16.99 9.42 15.21
CA GLN A 20 17.30 10.46 16.17
C GLN A 20 16.90 11.78 15.50
N GLN A 21 15.81 12.39 15.93
CA GLN A 21 15.21 13.49 15.19
C GLN A 21 16.12 14.71 15.22
N ASP A 22 16.68 15.05 14.06
CA ASP A 22 17.24 16.35 13.83
C ASP A 22 16.13 17.39 14.04
N ALA A 23 16.31 18.27 15.02
CA ALA A 23 15.35 19.33 15.35
C ALA A 23 14.96 20.19 14.12
N ASN A 24 15.81 20.20 13.09
CA ASN A 24 15.63 20.96 11.86
C ASN A 24 14.71 20.27 10.83
N TYR A 25 14.41 18.98 10.98
CA TYR A 25 13.56 18.27 10.02
C TYR A 25 12.08 18.57 10.26
N VAL A 26 11.38 19.07 9.23
CA VAL A 26 9.95 19.36 9.24
C VAL A 26 9.20 18.23 8.54
N TRP A 27 8.46 17.44 9.32
CA TRP A 27 7.67 16.32 8.80
C TRP A 27 6.19 16.67 8.68
N GLN A 28 5.73 17.70 9.42
CA GLN A 28 4.33 18.02 9.62
C GLN A 28 3.58 18.27 8.32
N ASP A 29 4.21 18.92 7.33
CA ASP A 29 3.61 19.19 6.02
C ASP A 29 3.85 18.07 5.00
N GLN A 30 4.72 17.12 5.31
CA GLN A 30 5.22 16.11 4.36
C GLN A 30 4.59 14.72 4.55
N GLU A 31 4.15 14.41 5.76
CA GLU A 31 3.76 13.04 6.13
C GLU A 31 2.29 12.95 6.53
N VAL A 32 1.73 11.76 6.34
CA VAL A 32 0.42 11.36 6.86
C VAL A 32 0.67 10.45 8.05
N ARG A 33 0.10 10.77 9.21
CA ARG A 33 0.29 10.00 10.45
C ARG A 33 -1.03 9.77 11.19
N PHE A 34 -1.12 8.61 11.82
CA PHE A 34 -2.26 8.11 12.58
C PHE A 34 -1.88 7.91 14.05
N ASP A 35 -2.84 8.06 14.95
CA ASP A 35 -2.77 7.72 16.37
C ASP A 35 -1.50 8.20 17.08
N MET A 36 -1.10 9.44 16.77
CA MET A 36 0.12 10.01 17.30
C MET A 36 0.00 10.27 18.80
N ALA A 37 1.13 10.21 19.50
CA ALA A 37 1.17 10.65 20.90
C ALA A 37 0.86 12.15 21.01
N THR A 38 0.19 12.57 22.09
CA THR A 38 -0.30 13.96 22.27
C THR A 38 0.79 15.03 22.15
N THR A 39 2.06 14.69 22.44
CA THR A 39 3.20 15.60 22.26
C THR A 39 3.43 15.99 20.79
N TRP A 40 3.06 15.11 19.85
CA TRP A 40 3.21 15.28 18.40
C TRP A 40 2.10 16.12 17.75
N LEU A 41 1.00 16.30 18.47
CA LEU A 41 -0.12 17.17 18.08
C LEU A 41 0.17 18.64 18.40
N GLN A 42 1.18 18.93 19.21
CA GLN A 42 1.57 20.31 19.49
C GLN A 42 2.08 21.00 18.23
N LEU A 43 1.80 22.29 18.14
CA LEU A 43 2.25 23.14 17.05
C LEU A 43 3.77 23.25 17.07
N ARG A 44 4.40 23.06 15.92
CA ARG A 44 5.82 23.35 15.74
C ARG A 44 6.07 24.86 15.81
N SER A 45 7.30 25.26 16.12
CA SER A 45 7.74 26.64 15.83
C SER A 45 7.49 26.99 14.36
N GLY A 46 6.83 28.13 14.12
CA GLY A 46 6.39 28.59 12.80
C GLY A 46 5.04 28.01 12.34
N GLU A 47 4.52 26.97 13.01
CA GLU A 47 3.19 26.43 12.77
C GLU A 47 2.14 27.25 13.54
N ILE A 48 1.07 27.65 12.87
CA ILE A 48 -0.03 28.43 13.45
C ILE A 48 -1.36 27.78 13.13
N VAL A 49 -2.29 27.84 14.09
CA VAL A 49 -3.69 27.45 13.86
C VAL A 49 -4.38 28.58 13.12
N ILE A 50 -5.03 28.24 12.02
CA ILE A 50 -5.78 29.17 11.18
C ILE A 50 -7.26 29.13 11.57
N ASP A 51 -7.82 27.94 11.72
CA ASP A 51 -9.23 27.73 12.03
C ASP A 51 -9.40 26.36 12.71
N SER A 52 -10.43 26.22 13.53
CA SER A 52 -10.76 24.94 14.18
C SER A 52 -12.27 24.78 14.34
N MET A 53 -12.74 23.55 14.21
CA MET A 53 -14.15 23.21 14.34
C MET A 53 -14.32 21.91 15.10
N GLY A 54 -15.11 21.96 16.17
CA GLY A 54 -15.61 20.77 16.84
C GLY A 54 -16.78 20.14 16.07
N PHE A 55 -17.15 18.92 16.47
CA PHE A 55 -18.27 18.16 15.90
C PHE A 55 -18.07 17.75 14.43
N VAL A 56 -16.83 17.44 14.07
CA VAL A 56 -16.49 16.84 12.78
C VAL A 56 -16.25 15.35 12.99
N GLU A 57 -17.02 14.53 12.28
CA GLU A 57 -16.92 13.07 12.27
C GLU A 57 -15.93 12.63 11.20
N ASP A 58 -15.07 11.65 11.51
CA ASP A 58 -14.31 10.92 10.50
C ASP A 58 -15.12 9.70 10.07
N THR A 59 -15.73 9.78 8.89
CA THR A 59 -16.70 8.79 8.41
C THR A 59 -16.03 7.55 7.81
N LYS A 60 -14.77 7.66 7.37
CA LYS A 60 -14.07 6.55 6.72
C LYS A 60 -13.47 5.58 7.74
N GLY A 61 -12.60 6.07 8.63
CA GLY A 61 -11.87 5.19 9.54
C GLY A 61 -12.48 5.05 10.94
N ASN A 62 -13.22 6.06 11.40
CA ASN A 62 -13.78 6.11 12.76
C ASN A 62 -15.27 6.49 12.76
N ASN A 63 -16.05 5.80 11.92
CA ASN A 63 -17.48 6.09 11.74
C ASN A 63 -18.23 6.07 13.09
N GLY A 64 -18.97 7.14 13.40
CA GLY A 64 -19.67 7.34 14.67
C GLY A 64 -18.88 8.06 15.78
N GLU A 65 -17.59 8.34 15.61
CA GLU A 65 -16.78 9.08 16.59
C GLU A 65 -16.68 10.58 16.25
N GLN A 66 -17.07 11.43 17.21
CA GLN A 66 -16.99 12.88 17.05
C GLN A 66 -15.59 13.40 17.39
N GLY A 67 -15.06 14.25 16.53
CA GLY A 67 -13.76 14.87 16.69
C GLY A 67 -13.76 16.39 16.59
N GLU A 68 -12.57 16.95 16.75
CA GLU A 68 -12.22 18.33 16.44
C GLU A 68 -11.26 18.33 15.25
N LEU A 69 -11.63 19.05 14.19
CA LEU A 69 -10.79 19.28 13.02
C LEU A 69 -10.11 20.65 13.17
N THR A 70 -8.79 20.65 13.22
CA THR A 70 -7.94 21.84 13.35
C THR A 70 -7.11 22.02 12.08
N ILE A 71 -7.17 23.21 11.51
CA ILE A 71 -6.47 23.58 10.28
C ILE A 71 -5.28 24.43 10.68
N THR A 72 -4.08 23.96 10.37
CA THR A 72 -2.86 24.75 10.54
C THR A 72 -2.38 25.25 9.18
N ASN A 73 -1.31 26.03 9.18
CA ASN A 73 -0.63 26.47 7.96
C ASN A 73 0.20 25.36 7.27
N LEU A 74 0.39 24.20 7.91
CA LEU A 74 1.18 23.08 7.38
C LEU A 74 0.41 21.78 7.17
N ARG A 75 -0.62 21.54 8.00
CA ARG A 75 -1.35 20.28 8.04
C ARG A 75 -2.77 20.45 8.52
N VAL A 76 -3.58 19.43 8.27
CA VAL A 76 -4.90 19.25 8.87
C VAL A 76 -4.79 18.21 9.98
N LEU A 77 -5.32 18.54 11.16
CA LEU A 77 -5.35 17.65 12.31
C LEU A 77 -6.79 17.29 12.62
N TRP A 78 -7.07 16.01 12.83
CA TRP A 78 -8.32 15.55 13.40
C TRP A 78 -8.04 14.82 14.72
N VAL A 79 -8.76 15.14 15.78
CA VAL A 79 -8.61 14.49 17.08
C VAL A 79 -9.97 14.09 17.63
N SER A 80 -10.14 12.83 18.01
CA SER A 80 -11.38 12.37 18.64
C SER A 80 -11.60 13.06 19.99
N GLN A 81 -12.83 13.50 20.24
CA GLN A 81 -13.23 14.09 21.51
C GLN A 81 -13.29 13.04 22.63
N ARG A 82 -13.59 11.78 22.28
CA ARG A 82 -13.68 10.66 23.22
C ARG A 82 -12.29 10.19 23.66
N SER A 83 -11.33 10.14 22.74
CA SER A 83 -9.99 9.65 23.01
C SER A 83 -8.94 10.40 22.20
N LYS A 84 -8.08 11.17 22.86
CA LYS A 84 -6.95 11.85 22.21
C LYS A 84 -5.93 10.91 21.57
N ARG A 85 -5.99 9.61 21.88
CA ARG A 85 -5.14 8.60 21.22
C ARG A 85 -5.55 8.36 19.77
N MET A 86 -6.81 8.60 19.43
CA MET A 86 -7.33 8.49 18.07
C MET A 86 -7.22 9.86 17.41
N ASN A 87 -6.25 10.00 16.52
CA ASN A 87 -6.00 11.25 15.82
C ASN A 87 -5.36 11.03 14.46
N LEU A 88 -5.52 12.01 13.59
CA LEU A 88 -5.00 12.04 12.23
C LEU A 88 -4.23 13.34 12.02
N SER A 89 -3.11 13.25 11.29
CA SER A 89 -2.32 14.39 10.85
C SER A 89 -2.03 14.26 9.37
N LEU A 90 -2.59 15.16 8.58
CA LEU A 90 -2.48 15.18 7.12
C LEU A 90 -1.62 16.38 6.69
N GLY A 91 -0.36 16.14 6.33
CA GLY A 91 0.51 17.19 5.78
C GLY A 91 0.06 17.67 4.40
N TYR A 92 0.06 18.98 4.16
CA TYR A 92 -0.44 19.53 2.88
C TYR A 92 0.33 19.07 1.65
N ASN A 93 1.63 18.76 1.74
CA ASN A 93 2.40 18.27 0.60
C ASN A 93 1.98 16.85 0.19
N ALA A 94 1.42 16.07 1.10
CA ALA A 94 0.90 14.73 0.81
C ALA A 94 -0.50 14.77 0.19
N ILE A 95 -1.21 15.90 0.27
CA ILE A 95 -2.57 16.03 -0.26
C ILE A 95 -2.53 16.19 -1.79
N VAL A 96 -3.25 15.32 -2.49
CA VAL A 96 -3.41 15.34 -3.95
C VAL A 96 -4.64 16.17 -4.33
N SER A 97 -5.77 15.97 -3.63
CA SER A 97 -6.99 16.72 -3.91
C SER A 97 -7.89 16.87 -2.69
N ILE A 98 -8.65 17.97 -2.67
CA ILE A 98 -9.65 18.27 -1.63
C ILE A 98 -10.97 18.63 -2.30
N ASN A 99 -11.98 17.81 -2.09
CA ASN A 99 -13.31 17.99 -2.64
C ASN A 99 -14.36 18.09 -1.53
N ILE A 100 -15.40 18.89 -1.76
CA ILE A 100 -16.54 18.98 -0.85
C ILE A 100 -17.72 18.33 -1.57
N ARG A 101 -18.30 17.29 -0.99
CA ARG A 101 -19.47 16.59 -1.53
C ARG A 101 -20.52 16.40 -0.42
N GLN A 102 -21.73 16.05 -0.79
CA GLN A 102 -22.73 15.59 0.18
C GLN A 102 -22.48 14.11 0.47
N ALA A 103 -22.53 13.71 1.73
CA ALA A 103 -22.34 12.34 2.18
C ALA A 103 -23.38 12.00 3.25
N ALA A 104 -23.74 10.72 3.38
CA ALA A 104 -24.61 10.26 4.44
C ALA A 104 -23.79 9.94 5.70
N SER A 105 -23.99 10.71 6.77
CA SER A 105 -23.47 10.37 8.10
C SER A 105 -24.47 9.48 8.85
N ARG A 106 -23.95 8.49 9.57
CA ARG A 106 -24.74 7.62 10.46
C ARG A 106 -25.42 8.39 11.59
N LEU A 107 -24.84 9.51 12.03
CA LEU A 107 -25.34 10.31 13.14
C LEU A 107 -26.44 11.31 12.73
N ARG A 108 -26.44 11.78 11.47
CA ARG A 108 -27.33 12.88 11.04
C ARG A 108 -27.95 12.77 9.63
N GLY A 109 -27.68 11.71 8.88
CA GLY A 109 -28.15 11.56 7.50
C GLY A 109 -27.32 12.38 6.50
N ALA A 110 -27.93 12.89 5.42
CA ALA A 110 -27.22 13.63 4.36
C ALA A 110 -26.69 14.99 4.85
N THR A 111 -25.36 15.12 4.91
CA THR A 111 -24.64 16.33 5.33
C THR A 111 -23.41 16.57 4.45
N GLN A 112 -22.86 17.79 4.48
CA GLN A 112 -21.63 18.08 3.73
C GLN A 112 -20.43 17.36 4.36
N ALA A 113 -19.63 16.73 3.50
CA ALA A 113 -18.39 16.09 3.85
C ALA A 113 -17.24 16.57 2.99
N LEU A 114 -16.06 16.61 3.60
CA LEU A 114 -14.78 16.92 2.99
C LEU A 114 -14.06 15.62 2.64
N PHE A 115 -13.83 15.42 1.36
CA PHE A 115 -13.05 14.32 0.81
C PHE A 115 -11.63 14.80 0.58
N VAL A 116 -10.68 14.21 1.29
CA VAL A 116 -9.25 14.52 1.18
C VAL A 116 -8.54 13.30 0.64
N MET A 117 -8.00 13.39 -0.57
CA MET A 117 -7.15 12.36 -1.16
C MET A 117 -5.70 12.71 -0.90
N THR A 118 -4.93 11.79 -0.35
CA THR A 118 -3.49 11.95 -0.12
C THR A 118 -2.71 10.85 -0.82
N LYS A 119 -1.45 11.11 -1.15
CA LYS A 119 -0.48 10.12 -1.62
C LYS A 119 0.76 10.21 -0.74
N PHE A 120 1.12 9.12 -0.09
CA PHE A 120 2.28 9.06 0.79
C PHE A 120 2.94 7.68 0.74
N ASN A 121 4.26 7.65 0.53
CA ASN A 121 5.07 6.42 0.42
C ASN A 121 4.56 5.40 -0.63
N GLY A 122 4.06 5.87 -1.77
CA GLY A 122 3.52 5.00 -2.83
C GLY A 122 2.01 4.85 -2.73
N SER A 123 1.49 4.66 -1.52
CA SER A 123 0.06 4.47 -1.26
C SER A 123 -0.78 5.75 -1.28
N ARG A 124 -2.07 5.59 -1.58
CA ARG A 124 -3.11 6.61 -1.66
C ARG A 124 -4.12 6.39 -0.55
N PHE A 125 -4.36 7.44 0.22
CA PHE A 125 -5.33 7.42 1.29
C PHE A 125 -6.49 8.36 0.99
N GLU A 126 -7.70 7.93 1.35
CA GLU A 126 -8.91 8.72 1.30
C GLU A 126 -9.42 9.00 2.73
N PHE A 127 -9.64 10.27 3.03
CA PHE A 127 -10.23 10.71 4.30
C PHE A 127 -11.54 11.43 4.05
N ILE A 128 -12.56 11.11 4.84
CA ILE A 128 -13.89 11.69 4.72
C ILE A 128 -14.26 12.32 6.05
N PHE A 129 -14.30 13.66 6.09
CA PHE A 129 -14.69 14.41 7.28
C PHE A 129 -16.08 15.01 7.12
N THR A 130 -17.02 14.56 7.93
CA THR A 130 -18.41 15.00 7.86
C THR A 130 -18.71 16.03 8.95
N ASN A 131 -19.25 17.19 8.57
CA ASN A 131 -19.65 18.21 9.52
C ASN A 131 -21.04 17.87 10.10
N LEU A 132 -21.12 17.69 11.41
CA LEU A 132 -22.39 17.40 12.08
C LEU A 132 -23.22 18.66 12.35
N VAL A 133 -22.65 19.87 12.30
CA VAL A 133 -23.38 21.13 12.53
C VAL A 133 -24.08 21.58 11.24
N LYS A 134 -25.38 21.87 11.33
CA LYS A 134 -26.15 22.42 10.20
C LYS A 134 -25.67 23.86 9.91
N ASP A 135 -25.50 24.19 8.64
CA ASP A 135 -25.26 25.54 8.11
C ASP A 135 -23.89 26.21 8.42
N SER A 136 -22.83 25.44 8.69
CA SER A 136 -21.47 25.98 8.88
C SER A 136 -20.40 25.47 7.89
N PRO A 137 -20.54 25.68 6.57
CA PRO A 137 -19.56 25.22 5.56
C PRO A 137 -18.23 25.99 5.58
N ARG A 138 -18.09 27.03 6.42
CA ARG A 138 -16.95 27.95 6.45
C ARG A 138 -15.61 27.20 6.56
N LEU A 139 -15.53 26.19 7.42
CA LEU A 139 -14.29 25.46 7.65
C LEU A 139 -13.77 24.78 6.38
N PHE A 140 -14.63 24.10 5.63
CA PHE A 140 -14.21 23.39 4.43
C PHE A 140 -13.71 24.35 3.34
N THR A 141 -14.32 25.54 3.24
CA THR A 141 -13.80 26.60 2.36
C THR A 141 -12.47 27.16 2.84
N THR A 142 -12.26 27.27 4.15
CA THR A 142 -10.97 27.66 4.75
C THR A 142 -9.88 26.66 4.36
N ILE A 143 -10.12 25.35 4.47
CA ILE A 143 -9.12 24.31 4.12
C ILE A 143 -8.70 24.43 2.65
N GLN A 144 -9.66 24.57 1.74
CA GLN A 144 -9.35 24.71 0.32
C GLN A 144 -8.53 25.97 0.03
N ALA A 145 -8.84 27.08 0.71
CA ALA A 145 -8.10 28.33 0.53
C ALA A 145 -6.67 28.24 1.11
N VAL A 146 -6.51 27.67 2.31
CA VAL A 146 -5.21 27.43 2.94
C VAL A 146 -4.37 26.47 2.10
N PHE A 147 -4.95 25.40 1.57
CA PHE A 147 -4.24 24.46 0.70
C PHE A 147 -3.74 25.14 -0.59
N ARG A 148 -4.54 26.02 -1.21
CA ARG A 148 -4.09 26.84 -2.36
C ARG A 148 -2.98 27.81 -1.97
N ALA A 149 -3.07 28.45 -0.81
CA ALA A 149 -2.02 29.33 -0.29
C ALA A 149 -0.73 28.56 -0.01
N TYR A 150 -0.83 27.34 0.52
CA TYR A 150 0.29 26.42 0.66
C TYR A 150 0.88 26.14 -0.72
N ASP A 151 0.12 25.63 -1.67
CA ASP A 151 0.63 25.22 -2.99
C ASP A 151 1.33 26.35 -3.78
N THR A 152 0.81 27.57 -3.71
CA THR A 152 1.39 28.74 -4.39
C THR A 152 2.68 29.26 -3.76
N THR A 153 3.00 28.87 -2.53
CA THR A 153 4.15 29.37 -1.75
C THR A 153 5.28 28.35 -1.62
N ARG A 154 5.32 27.32 -2.50
CA ARG A 154 6.35 26.27 -2.49
C ARG A 154 7.79 26.78 -2.49
N LEU A 155 8.07 27.95 -3.07
CA LEU A 155 9.43 28.53 -3.11
C LEU A 155 10.04 28.86 -1.74
N TYR A 156 9.24 28.94 -0.67
CA TYR A 156 9.74 29.09 0.71
C TYR A 156 10.34 27.81 1.29
N ARG A 157 10.05 26.65 0.70
CA ARG A 157 10.32 25.33 1.31
C ARG A 157 10.88 24.30 0.35
N ASP A 158 10.59 24.39 -0.94
CA ASP A 158 11.09 23.47 -1.96
C ASP A 158 12.34 24.02 -2.63
N LEU A 159 13.36 23.17 -2.75
CA LEU A 159 14.52 23.46 -3.57
C LEU A 159 14.12 23.52 -5.05
N LYS A 160 14.56 24.57 -5.76
CA LYS A 160 14.31 24.72 -7.19
C LYS A 160 15.61 24.94 -7.95
N LEU A 161 15.78 24.15 -9.01
CA LEU A 161 16.84 24.29 -10.00
C LEU A 161 16.26 24.91 -11.27
N ARG A 162 16.98 25.85 -11.88
CA ARG A 162 16.62 26.49 -13.16
C ARG A 162 15.20 27.08 -13.15
N GLY A 163 14.87 27.81 -12.09
CA GLY A 163 13.58 28.48 -11.95
C GLY A 163 13.55 29.87 -12.58
N ALA A 164 12.36 30.41 -12.84
CA ALA A 164 12.17 31.81 -13.22
C ALA A 164 12.27 32.72 -11.98
N LEU A 165 13.50 32.92 -11.48
CA LEU A 165 13.79 33.63 -10.24
C LEU A 165 14.26 35.07 -10.46
N ILE A 166 14.86 35.35 -11.62
CA ILE A 166 15.50 36.62 -11.93
C ILE A 166 14.65 37.36 -12.97
N LEU A 167 14.41 38.65 -12.73
CA LEU A 167 13.77 39.58 -13.66
C LEU A 167 14.64 40.84 -13.69
N ASP A 168 15.05 41.28 -14.89
CA ASP A 168 15.90 42.47 -15.08
C ASP A 168 17.15 42.49 -14.19
N LYS A 169 17.85 41.35 -14.08
CA LYS A 169 19.04 41.13 -13.22
C LYS A 169 18.79 41.30 -11.71
N GLN A 170 17.54 41.36 -11.28
CA GLN A 170 17.15 41.40 -9.87
C GLN A 170 16.39 40.14 -9.46
N LEU A 171 16.52 39.77 -8.19
CA LEU A 171 15.79 38.64 -7.62
C LEU A 171 14.32 39.01 -7.45
N LYS A 172 13.41 38.18 -7.99
CA LYS A 172 11.99 38.27 -7.72
C LYS A 172 11.69 37.83 -6.30
N LEU A 173 11.44 38.81 -5.44
CA LEU A 173 11.17 38.58 -4.02
C LEU A 173 9.81 37.92 -3.78
N LEU A 174 9.79 36.99 -2.83
CA LEU A 174 8.56 36.47 -2.24
C LEU A 174 7.97 37.49 -1.24
N PRO A 175 6.67 37.41 -0.89
CA PRO A 175 6.01 38.41 -0.05
C PRO A 175 6.69 38.76 1.29
N GLN A 176 7.30 37.78 1.96
CA GLN A 176 8.00 37.92 3.25
C GLN A 176 9.52 37.81 3.11
N GLU A 177 10.04 37.83 1.87
CA GLU A 177 11.47 37.71 1.57
C GLU A 177 12.15 39.07 1.52
N GLN A 178 13.25 39.21 2.25
CA GLN A 178 14.10 40.39 2.27
C GLN A 178 15.54 40.00 1.97
N ILE A 179 16.20 40.75 1.09
CA ILE A 179 17.62 40.55 0.77
C ILE A 179 18.46 41.17 1.89
N TYR A 180 19.34 40.39 2.49
CA TYR A 180 20.33 40.84 3.47
C TYR A 180 21.66 41.19 2.80
N ASN A 181 22.09 40.35 1.85
CA ASN A 181 23.35 40.52 1.17
C ASN A 181 23.29 40.06 -0.29
N GLN A 182 24.06 40.74 -1.14
CA GLN A 182 24.23 40.43 -2.55
C GLN A 182 25.73 40.28 -2.85
N VAL A 183 26.15 39.05 -3.11
CA VAL A 183 27.54 38.67 -3.30
C VAL A 183 27.81 38.43 -4.77
N HIS A 184 28.43 39.42 -5.42
CA HIS A 184 28.92 39.27 -6.80
C HIS A 184 30.23 38.49 -6.84
N GLY A 185 30.41 37.68 -7.89
CA GLY A 185 31.63 36.94 -8.14
C GLY A 185 31.66 35.54 -7.54
N ALA A 186 30.49 34.97 -7.23
CA ALA A 186 30.36 33.63 -6.69
C ALA A 186 30.45 32.59 -7.82
N TRP A 187 31.51 31.80 -7.81
CA TRP A 187 31.73 30.72 -8.77
C TRP A 187 31.03 29.45 -8.32
N ASN A 188 30.18 28.87 -9.16
CA ASN A 188 29.59 27.56 -8.93
C ASN A 188 30.55 26.45 -9.42
N LEU A 189 30.88 25.51 -8.54
CA LEU A 189 31.84 24.41 -8.76
C LEU A 189 31.18 23.09 -9.19
N SER A 190 29.89 23.06 -9.51
CA SER A 190 29.18 21.85 -9.93
C SER A 190 29.54 21.39 -11.36
N ASN A 191 30.13 22.27 -12.19
CA ASN A 191 30.59 21.94 -13.54
C ASN A 191 32.12 22.11 -13.67
N GLU A 192 32.74 21.38 -14.61
CA GLU A 192 34.20 21.35 -14.82
C GLU A 192 34.83 22.72 -15.12
N GLN A 193 34.10 23.62 -15.79
CA GLN A 193 34.61 24.95 -16.18
C GLN A 193 34.30 26.06 -15.16
N GLY A 194 33.43 25.77 -14.18
CA GLY A 194 32.94 26.76 -13.21
C GLY A 194 32.07 27.86 -13.85
N ASN A 195 30.96 28.23 -13.23
CA ASN A 195 30.12 29.33 -13.72
C ASN A 195 30.21 30.53 -12.78
N LEU A 196 30.55 31.70 -13.33
CA LEU A 196 30.55 32.96 -12.58
C LEU A 196 29.11 33.46 -12.41
N GLY A 197 28.75 33.77 -11.17
CA GLY A 197 27.41 34.22 -10.83
C GLY A 197 27.34 35.22 -9.70
N THR A 198 26.10 35.54 -9.34
CA THR A 198 25.75 36.38 -8.20
C THR A 198 24.94 35.56 -7.21
N PHE A 199 25.26 35.73 -5.92
CA PHE A 199 24.61 35.06 -4.80
C PHE A 199 23.76 36.06 -4.03
N PHE A 200 22.50 35.75 -3.78
CA PHE A 200 21.58 36.50 -2.94
C PHE A 200 21.36 35.73 -1.64
N VAL A 201 21.64 36.38 -0.52
CA VAL A 201 21.36 35.89 0.82
C VAL A 201 20.13 36.62 1.33
N THR A 202 19.06 35.87 1.59
CA THR A 202 17.79 36.42 2.09
C THR A 202 17.47 35.85 3.48
N ASN A 203 16.37 36.26 4.10
CA ASN A 203 15.88 35.65 5.34
C ASN A 203 15.24 34.26 5.17
N VAL A 204 14.86 33.84 3.95
CA VAL A 204 14.10 32.58 3.74
C VAL A 204 14.87 31.54 2.93
N ARG A 205 15.69 31.99 1.97
CA ARG A 205 16.43 31.12 1.06
C ARG A 205 17.70 31.76 0.54
N LEU A 206 18.56 30.92 -0.01
CA LEU A 206 19.78 31.31 -0.69
C LEU A 206 19.58 31.12 -2.19
N VAL A 207 19.84 32.16 -2.99
CA VAL A 207 19.68 32.08 -4.44
C VAL A 207 21.00 32.38 -5.12
N TRP A 208 21.41 31.53 -6.05
CA TRP A 208 22.54 31.80 -6.92
C TRP A 208 22.09 31.73 -8.38
N HIS A 209 22.56 32.65 -9.21
CA HIS A 209 22.37 32.58 -10.66
C HIS A 209 23.66 32.92 -11.40
N ALA A 210 23.86 32.33 -12.58
CA ALA A 210 24.96 32.70 -13.45
C ALA A 210 24.73 34.07 -14.10
N ASN A 211 25.82 34.81 -14.33
CA ASN A 211 25.76 36.15 -14.95
C ASN A 211 25.58 36.09 -16.47
N LEU A 212 26.10 35.04 -17.12
CA LEU A 212 26.00 34.86 -18.57
C LEU A 212 24.69 34.20 -18.99
N ALA A 213 24.15 33.32 -18.14
CA ALA A 213 22.94 32.57 -18.41
C ALA A 213 22.03 32.58 -17.16
N GLU A 214 21.10 33.53 -17.10
CA GLU A 214 20.23 33.72 -15.93
C GLU A 214 19.33 32.52 -15.64
N THR A 215 19.03 31.70 -16.65
CA THR A 215 18.29 30.44 -16.51
C THR A 215 19.06 29.38 -15.73
N PHE A 216 20.39 29.51 -15.62
CA PHE A 216 21.21 28.66 -14.79
C PHE A 216 21.30 29.25 -13.38
N ASN A 217 20.32 28.85 -12.56
CA ASN A 217 20.18 29.30 -11.19
C ASN A 217 19.74 28.18 -10.25
N VAL A 218 19.92 28.41 -8.95
CA VAL A 218 19.50 27.53 -7.87
C VAL A 218 18.93 28.37 -6.73
N SER A 219 17.78 27.94 -6.21
CA SER A 219 17.13 28.51 -5.03
C SER A 219 17.06 27.43 -3.95
N ILE A 220 17.73 27.68 -2.83
CA ILE A 220 17.90 26.74 -1.71
C ILE A 220 17.23 27.35 -0.47
N PRO A 221 16.01 26.94 -0.11
CA PRO A 221 15.40 27.35 1.14
C PRO A 221 16.20 26.87 2.35
N TYR A 222 16.24 27.68 3.41
CA TYR A 222 16.92 27.32 4.66
C TYR A 222 16.39 26.02 5.28
N MET A 223 15.10 25.74 5.06
CA MET A 223 14.43 24.51 5.48
C MET A 223 15.03 23.24 4.85
N GLN A 224 15.65 23.35 3.67
CA GLN A 224 16.25 22.22 2.96
C GLN A 224 17.74 22.07 3.20
N ILE A 225 18.37 22.99 3.93
CA ILE A 225 19.81 22.89 4.23
C ILE A 225 20.01 21.92 5.38
N ALA A 226 20.80 20.88 5.14
CA ALA A 226 21.24 19.93 6.16
C ALA A 226 22.53 20.40 6.83
N SER A 227 23.49 20.89 6.04
CA SER A 227 24.72 21.45 6.59
C SER A 227 25.32 22.54 5.70
N LEU A 228 25.95 23.53 6.34
CA LEU A 228 26.65 24.62 5.67
C LEU A 228 28.10 24.69 6.19
N ARG A 229 29.06 24.26 5.36
CA ARG A 229 30.46 24.07 5.78
C ARG A 229 31.41 24.72 4.78
N MET A 230 32.61 25.08 5.23
CA MET A 230 33.72 25.39 4.34
C MET A 230 34.61 24.16 4.18
N ARG A 231 34.99 23.84 2.95
CA ARG A 231 35.92 22.74 2.63
C ARG A 231 36.95 23.18 1.60
N GLU A 232 38.13 22.59 1.67
CA GLU A 232 39.14 22.71 0.61
C GLU A 232 38.69 21.95 -0.63
N SER A 233 38.69 22.61 -1.78
CA SER A 233 38.41 22.03 -3.09
C SER A 233 39.67 22.04 -3.97
N LYS A 234 39.60 21.38 -5.15
CA LYS A 234 40.68 21.46 -6.16
C LYS A 234 41.02 22.90 -6.58
N PHE A 235 40.10 23.83 -6.38
CA PHE A 235 40.22 25.23 -6.77
C PHE A 235 40.43 26.18 -5.57
N GLY A 236 40.73 25.64 -4.38
CA GLY A 236 40.90 26.38 -3.13
C GLY A 236 39.70 26.26 -2.17
N PRO A 237 39.63 27.07 -1.10
CA PRO A 237 38.55 27.00 -0.12
C PRO A 237 37.21 27.37 -0.76
N ALA A 238 36.19 26.55 -0.50
CA ALA A 238 34.85 26.70 -1.06
C ALA A 238 33.77 26.52 0.02
N LEU A 239 32.68 27.27 -0.14
CA LEU A 239 31.44 27.09 0.59
C LEU A 239 30.72 25.85 0.05
N VAL A 240 30.41 24.90 0.92
CA VAL A 240 29.68 23.67 0.59
C VAL A 240 28.34 23.70 1.32
N ILE A 241 27.27 23.65 0.54
CA ILE A 241 25.89 23.57 1.01
C ILE A 241 25.40 22.16 0.72
N GLU A 242 25.09 21.42 1.78
CA GLU A 242 24.51 20.09 1.72
C GLU A 242 23.01 20.19 1.99
N THR A 243 22.19 19.66 1.09
CA THR A 243 20.74 19.68 1.22
C THR A 243 20.20 18.39 1.82
N SER A 244 18.98 18.43 2.35
CA SER A 244 18.33 17.29 2.98
C SER A 244 18.20 16.11 2.00
N PRO A 245 18.27 14.84 2.45
CA PRO A 245 18.08 13.68 1.57
C PRO A 245 16.74 13.70 0.83
N LYS A 246 15.68 14.24 1.46
CA LYS A 246 14.36 14.39 0.83
C LYS A 246 14.34 15.39 -0.33
N SER A 247 15.20 16.40 -0.29
CA SER A 247 15.37 17.34 -1.40
C SER A 247 16.25 16.81 -2.53
N GLY A 248 16.80 15.59 -2.42
CA GLY A 248 17.72 14.98 -3.38
C GLY A 248 19.18 14.90 -2.91
N GLY A 249 19.50 15.35 -1.68
CA GLY A 249 20.84 15.21 -1.10
C GLY A 249 21.94 15.92 -1.89
N TYR A 250 21.65 17.10 -2.45
CA TYR A 250 22.58 17.83 -3.29
C TYR A 250 23.77 18.38 -2.48
N ILE A 251 24.95 18.31 -3.07
CA ILE A 251 26.17 18.94 -2.55
C ILE A 251 26.55 20.07 -3.50
N LEU A 252 26.31 21.30 -3.09
CA LEU A 252 26.50 22.50 -3.90
C LEU A 252 27.73 23.26 -3.42
N GLY A 253 28.72 23.41 -4.29
CA GLY A 253 29.99 24.08 -3.99
C GLY A 253 30.09 25.45 -4.62
N PHE A 254 30.42 26.47 -3.83
CA PHE A 254 30.61 27.84 -4.29
C PHE A 254 31.98 28.38 -3.86
N LYS A 255 32.74 28.93 -4.81
CA LYS A 255 34.01 29.59 -4.54
C LYS A 255 33.83 31.11 -4.59
N LEU A 256 34.41 31.80 -3.63
CA LEU A 256 34.44 33.26 -3.52
C LEU A 256 35.88 33.71 -3.28
N GLU A 257 36.27 34.83 -3.88
CA GLU A 257 37.55 35.49 -3.67
C GLU A 257 37.32 36.96 -3.27
N PRO A 258 38.10 37.54 -2.34
CA PRO A 258 39.17 36.91 -1.55
C PRO A 258 38.62 36.07 -0.36
N LYS A 259 39.49 35.31 0.32
CA LYS A 259 39.08 34.31 1.34
C LYS A 259 38.33 34.93 2.52
N GLU A 260 38.68 36.15 2.90
CA GLU A 260 38.03 36.88 4.00
C GLU A 260 36.54 37.07 3.72
N ARG A 261 36.18 37.37 2.47
CA ARG A 261 34.77 37.53 2.04
C ARG A 261 34.00 36.21 2.10
N LEU A 262 34.67 35.09 1.82
CA LEU A 262 34.07 33.76 1.94
C LEU A 262 33.73 33.45 3.41
N GLU A 263 34.62 33.77 4.34
CA GLU A 263 34.43 33.55 5.78
C GLU A 263 33.31 34.45 6.35
N GLU A 264 33.23 35.71 5.93
CA GLU A 264 32.15 36.64 6.29
C GLU A 264 30.78 36.12 5.82
N VAL A 265 30.67 35.77 4.53
CA VAL A 265 29.43 35.25 3.93
C VAL A 265 29.02 33.93 4.58
N HIS A 266 29.96 33.02 4.85
CA HIS A 266 29.68 31.76 5.56
C HIS A 266 29.10 32.04 6.94
N LYS A 267 29.71 32.93 7.74
CA LYS A 267 29.24 33.27 9.09
C LYS A 267 27.85 33.93 9.07
N GLU A 268 27.59 34.79 8.10
CA GLU A 268 26.28 35.42 7.90
C GLU A 268 25.21 34.37 7.56
N MET A 269 25.49 33.49 6.60
CA MET A 269 24.57 32.43 6.18
C MET A 269 24.26 31.45 7.32
N VAL A 270 25.26 31.07 8.12
CA VAL A 270 25.05 30.22 9.31
C VAL A 270 24.16 30.93 10.33
N SER A 271 24.40 32.22 10.57
CA SER A 271 23.63 33.00 11.54
C SER A 271 22.16 33.14 11.11
N LEU A 272 21.91 33.46 9.84
CA LEU A 272 20.56 33.53 9.27
C LEU A 272 19.87 32.17 9.28
N TRP A 273 20.57 31.09 8.96
CA TRP A 273 20.04 29.74 9.03
C TRP A 273 19.63 29.34 10.45
N GLN A 274 20.41 29.72 11.47
CA GLN A 274 20.08 29.49 12.88
C GLN A 274 18.86 30.29 13.32
N VAL A 275 18.77 31.57 12.93
CA VAL A 275 17.60 32.43 13.22
C VAL A 275 16.34 31.86 12.55
N TYR A 276 16.44 31.47 11.27
CA TYR A 276 15.36 30.82 10.55
C TYR A 276 14.93 29.51 11.22
N SER A 277 15.88 28.68 11.66
CA SER A 277 15.57 27.40 12.31
C SER A 277 14.84 27.56 13.65
N ALA A 278 15.08 28.66 14.37
CA ALA A 278 14.39 28.97 15.62
C ALA A 278 12.90 29.32 15.39
N LYS A 279 12.59 30.10 14.34
CA LYS A 279 11.22 30.46 13.95
C LYS A 279 11.06 30.45 12.43
N PRO A 280 10.79 29.28 11.83
CA PRO A 280 10.70 29.13 10.38
C PRO A 280 9.55 29.94 9.77
N ILE A 281 9.79 30.45 8.57
CA ILE A 281 8.80 31.18 7.77
C ILE A 281 8.37 30.27 6.61
N PHE A 282 7.16 29.73 6.69
CA PHE A 282 6.64 28.78 5.68
C PHE A 282 5.95 29.46 4.48
N GLY A 283 5.71 30.77 4.56
CA GLY A 283 5.13 31.58 3.47
C GLY A 283 3.60 31.49 3.32
N VAL A 284 2.92 30.65 4.11
CA VAL A 284 1.46 30.46 4.05
C VAL A 284 0.76 31.53 4.88
N GLU A 285 0.23 32.55 4.20
CA GLU A 285 -0.61 33.57 4.81
C GLU A 285 -2.09 33.28 4.54
N PHE A 286 -2.91 33.39 5.59
CA PHE A 286 -4.36 33.38 5.45
C PHE A 286 -4.95 34.30 6.52
N SER A 287 -5.68 35.32 6.07
CA SER A 287 -6.52 36.15 6.93
C SER A 287 -7.96 35.75 6.71
N VAL A 288 -8.70 35.46 7.77
CA VAL A 288 -10.07 34.98 7.64
C VAL A 288 -10.97 36.15 7.25
N GLU A 289 -11.18 36.34 5.94
CA GLU A 289 -12.14 37.32 5.45
C GLU A 289 -13.55 36.96 5.95
N ALA A 290 -14.27 37.96 6.48
CA ALA A 290 -15.53 37.78 7.20
C ALA A 290 -16.72 37.35 6.32
N ARG A 291 -16.54 37.11 5.00
CA ARG A 291 -17.59 36.64 4.10
C ARG A 291 -17.00 36.08 2.78
N PRO A 292 -16.91 34.75 2.60
CA PRO A 292 -16.72 34.20 1.27
C PRO A 292 -17.97 34.46 0.40
N PRO A 293 -17.82 34.63 -0.93
CA PRO A 293 -18.97 34.73 -1.84
C PRO A 293 -19.82 33.46 -1.79
N SER A 294 -21.12 33.59 -2.03
CA SER A 294 -22.09 32.49 -1.94
C SER A 294 -21.71 31.32 -2.86
N LEU A 295 -21.80 30.09 -2.35
CA LEU A 295 -21.50 28.82 -3.03
C LEU A 295 -22.16 28.67 -4.42
N SER A 296 -23.28 29.36 -4.66
CA SER A 296 -23.97 29.44 -5.95
C SER A 296 -23.15 30.11 -7.06
N ALA A 297 -22.16 30.94 -6.73
CA ALA A 297 -21.33 31.66 -7.70
C ALA A 297 -20.10 30.85 -8.17
N LEU A 298 -19.79 29.71 -7.53
CA LEU A 298 -18.59 28.91 -7.79
C LEU A 298 -18.88 27.47 -8.25
N THR A 299 -20.16 27.12 -8.43
CA THR A 299 -20.56 25.75 -8.78
C THR A 299 -20.55 25.54 -10.30
N ILE A 300 -19.56 24.81 -10.81
CA ILE A 300 -19.65 24.14 -12.12
C ILE A 300 -20.39 22.83 -11.89
N GLN A 301 -21.53 22.62 -12.56
CA GLN A 301 -22.25 21.34 -12.49
C GLN A 301 -21.37 20.22 -13.04
N ARG A 302 -20.93 19.31 -12.17
CA ARG A 302 -20.34 18.02 -12.54
C ARG A 302 -21.37 16.92 -12.28
N ARG A 303 -21.41 15.92 -13.16
CA ARG A 303 -22.14 14.66 -12.95
C ARG A 303 -21.67 14.04 -11.64
N GLN A 304 -22.62 13.66 -10.78
CA GLN A 304 -22.37 12.92 -9.55
C GLN A 304 -22.08 11.48 -9.94
N ASP A 305 -20.92 10.97 -9.52
CA ASP A 305 -20.72 9.54 -9.34
C ASP A 305 -21.23 9.24 -7.92
N ASP A 306 -22.22 8.36 -7.82
CA ASP A 306 -22.77 7.87 -6.56
C ASP A 306 -21.70 6.98 -5.90
N VAL A 307 -21.01 7.52 -4.90
CA VAL A 307 -20.09 6.75 -4.07
C VAL A 307 -20.87 6.29 -2.84
N GLU A 308 -21.27 5.02 -2.83
CA GLU A 308 -21.78 4.39 -1.62
C GLU A 308 -20.62 4.28 -0.61
N ILE A 309 -20.84 4.79 0.60
CA ILE A 309 -19.92 4.58 1.72
C ILE A 309 -20.11 3.13 2.15
N THR A 310 -19.24 2.24 1.68
CA THR A 310 -19.22 0.84 2.11
C THR A 310 -18.78 0.77 3.57
N ASP A 311 -19.60 0.13 4.41
CA ASP A 311 -19.24 -0.22 5.79
C ASP A 311 -18.16 -1.32 5.75
N SER A 312 -16.89 -0.94 5.86
CA SER A 312 -15.82 -1.91 6.10
C SER A 312 -15.83 -2.30 7.59
N ASP A 313 -16.62 -3.31 7.95
CA ASP A 313 -16.60 -3.95 9.27
C ASP A 313 -15.31 -4.80 9.46
N HIS A 314 -14.15 -4.15 9.36
CA HIS A 314 -12.83 -4.75 9.60
C HIS A 314 -12.17 -4.08 10.82
N PRO A 315 -12.38 -4.60 12.04
CA PRO A 315 -11.68 -4.14 13.22
C PRO A 315 -10.28 -4.76 13.23
N GLY A 316 -9.38 -4.27 12.38
CA GLY A 316 -8.15 -5.01 12.11
C GLY A 316 -6.94 -4.26 11.56
N ASP A 317 -7.00 -2.98 11.20
CA ASP A 317 -5.83 -2.10 11.07
C ASP A 317 -6.34 -0.67 10.88
N THR A 318 -6.06 0.26 11.81
CA THR A 318 -6.52 1.66 11.67
C THR A 318 -6.06 2.27 10.33
N PHE A 319 -4.97 1.74 9.77
CA PHE A 319 -4.39 2.14 8.50
C PHE A 319 -5.17 1.63 7.28
N ALA A 320 -5.66 0.39 7.32
CA ALA A 320 -6.30 -0.25 6.17
C ALA A 320 -7.65 0.39 5.80
N ALA A 321 -8.36 0.94 6.78
CA ALA A 321 -9.65 1.58 6.57
C ALA A 321 -9.58 2.85 5.69
N TYR A 322 -8.41 3.48 5.56
CA TYR A 322 -8.23 4.72 4.79
C TYR A 322 -7.66 4.50 3.40
N TYR A 323 -7.39 3.28 2.97
CA TYR A 323 -6.98 3.05 1.60
C TYR A 323 -8.06 3.53 0.63
N ALA A 324 -7.63 4.18 -0.45
CA ALA A 324 -8.54 4.45 -1.56
C ALA A 324 -9.05 3.10 -2.08
N ALA A 325 -10.34 3.03 -2.47
CA ALA A 325 -10.96 1.77 -2.91
C ALA A 325 -10.25 1.09 -4.10
N ASP A 326 -9.42 1.84 -4.83
CA ASP A 326 -8.60 1.34 -5.92
C ASP A 326 -7.34 0.57 -5.44
N GLU A 327 -7.03 0.54 -4.14
CA GLU A 327 -5.76 -0.02 -3.61
C GLU A 327 -5.80 -1.43 -3.03
N GLU A 328 -6.92 -2.17 -3.10
CA GLU A 328 -6.84 -3.64 -2.84
C GLU A 328 -5.89 -4.33 -3.86
N ASP A 329 -5.55 -3.62 -4.96
CA ASP A 329 -4.70 -4.09 -6.06
C ASP A 329 -3.40 -3.27 -6.33
N ASP A 330 -3.11 -2.18 -5.61
CA ASP A 330 -1.97 -1.27 -5.90
C ASP A 330 -0.64 -1.76 -5.28
N GLN A 331 -0.22 -3.00 -5.55
CA GLN A 331 1.22 -3.25 -5.59
C GLN A 331 1.72 -2.49 -6.82
N GLU A 332 2.47 -1.38 -6.67
CA GLU A 332 2.96 -0.57 -7.80
C GLU A 332 3.55 -1.47 -8.91
N HIS A 333 2.73 -1.83 -9.91
CA HIS A 333 3.17 -2.71 -10.98
C HIS A 333 4.04 -1.84 -11.91
N GLY A 334 5.16 -2.39 -12.37
CA GLY A 334 6.08 -1.65 -13.23
C GLY A 334 5.37 -1.13 -14.49
N ILE A 335 5.70 0.09 -14.94
CA ILE A 335 5.15 0.64 -16.18
C ILE A 335 5.80 -0.09 -17.38
N VAL A 336 4.98 -0.71 -18.23
CA VAL A 336 5.39 -1.44 -19.44
C VAL A 336 4.83 -0.80 -20.71
N TYR A 337 5.52 -0.99 -21.83
CA TYR A 337 5.00 -0.53 -23.12
C TYR A 337 4.05 -1.57 -23.73
N CYS A 338 2.82 -1.15 -24.03
CA CYS A 338 1.83 -1.96 -24.73
C CYS A 338 1.90 -1.64 -26.23
N GLU A 339 2.33 -2.61 -27.04
CA GLU A 339 2.43 -2.45 -28.50
C GLU A 339 1.06 -2.25 -29.17
N GLU A 340 0.01 -2.86 -28.63
CA GLU A 340 -1.36 -2.79 -29.19
C GLU A 340 -1.95 -1.38 -29.06
N LEU A 341 -1.74 -0.74 -27.89
CA LEU A 341 -2.23 0.62 -27.63
C LEU A 341 -1.23 1.69 -28.04
N GLY A 342 0.04 1.33 -28.23
CA GLY A 342 1.15 2.26 -28.43
C GLY A 342 1.42 3.15 -27.21
N LEU A 343 1.00 2.72 -26.02
CA LEU A 343 1.04 3.48 -24.77
C LEU A 343 1.86 2.77 -23.71
N ALA A 344 2.43 3.55 -22.79
CA ALA A 344 2.95 3.02 -21.54
C ALA A 344 1.79 2.76 -20.58
N ILE A 345 1.60 1.51 -20.18
CA ILE A 345 0.54 1.06 -19.27
C ILE A 345 1.16 0.47 -18.02
N GLU A 346 0.37 0.36 -16.96
CA GLU A 346 0.73 -0.46 -15.81
C GLU A 346 0.91 -1.94 -16.25
N ALA A 347 1.90 -2.64 -15.72
CA ALA A 347 2.05 -4.06 -16.00
C ALA A 347 0.81 -4.80 -15.51
N LEU A 348 0.18 -5.53 -16.44
CA LEU A 348 -0.97 -6.35 -16.12
C LEU A 348 -0.60 -7.31 -14.99
N LYS A 349 -1.42 -7.31 -13.94
CA LYS A 349 -1.29 -8.09 -12.69
C LYS A 349 -1.03 -9.59 -12.91
N ASP A 350 -1.32 -10.07 -14.11
CA ASP A 350 -1.48 -11.47 -14.47
C ASP A 350 -0.68 -11.85 -15.74
N ALA A 351 0.51 -11.28 -15.94
CA ALA A 351 1.42 -11.88 -16.92
C ALA A 351 1.89 -13.25 -16.38
N LEU A 352 1.40 -14.34 -17.00
CA LEU A 352 1.87 -15.69 -16.69
C LEU A 352 3.39 -15.74 -16.72
N ALA A 353 3.99 -16.42 -15.74
CA ALA A 353 5.45 -16.55 -15.67
C ALA A 353 6.01 -17.02 -17.03
N PRO A 354 7.11 -16.43 -17.51
CA PRO A 354 7.71 -16.84 -18.77
C PRO A 354 8.10 -18.31 -18.70
N LEU A 355 7.96 -19.02 -19.82
CA LEU A 355 8.37 -20.43 -19.95
C LEU A 355 9.90 -20.56 -20.08
N ASP A 356 10.64 -20.05 -19.10
CA ASP A 356 12.10 -20.10 -19.03
C ASP A 356 12.61 -21.35 -18.30
N ASP A 357 13.93 -21.47 -18.11
CA ASP A 357 14.57 -22.60 -17.42
C ASP A 357 14.24 -22.68 -15.92
N LYS A 358 13.57 -21.67 -15.34
CA LYS A 358 13.18 -21.60 -13.92
C LYS A 358 11.71 -21.93 -13.69
N TYR A 359 10.96 -22.21 -14.75
CA TYR A 359 9.53 -22.50 -14.69
C TYR A 359 9.24 -23.69 -13.75
N GLU A 360 10.00 -24.78 -13.86
CA GLU A 360 9.84 -25.99 -13.05
C GLU A 360 10.07 -25.73 -11.56
N ASP A 361 11.04 -24.88 -11.20
CA ASP A 361 11.38 -24.60 -9.80
C ASP A 361 10.23 -23.89 -9.06
N THR A 362 9.51 -23.02 -9.76
CA THR A 362 8.38 -22.26 -9.19
C THR A 362 7.08 -23.08 -9.16
N HIS A 363 6.95 -24.06 -10.05
CA HIS A 363 5.75 -24.88 -10.18
C HIS A 363 5.84 -26.20 -9.39
N ALA A 364 7.05 -26.62 -9.00
CA ALA A 364 7.26 -27.78 -8.16
C ALA A 364 6.68 -27.58 -6.75
N PHE A 365 6.02 -28.63 -6.23
CA PHE A 365 5.51 -28.62 -4.85
C PHE A 365 5.80 -29.94 -4.13
N LYS A 366 5.09 -31.02 -4.48
CA LYS A 366 5.28 -32.36 -3.90
C LYS A 366 5.11 -33.44 -4.96
N TYR A 367 5.47 -34.68 -4.64
CA TYR A 367 5.42 -35.81 -5.58
C TYR A 367 3.99 -36.20 -6.07
N PHE A 368 2.93 -35.65 -5.49
CA PHE A 368 1.54 -35.97 -5.81
C PHE A 368 0.74 -34.78 -6.38
N CYS A 369 1.29 -33.56 -6.32
CA CYS A 369 0.67 -32.34 -6.82
C CYS A 369 1.71 -31.27 -7.17
N ASN A 370 1.36 -30.38 -8.09
CA ASN A 370 2.18 -29.24 -8.50
C ASN A 370 1.32 -27.99 -8.60
N TRP A 371 1.96 -26.83 -8.52
CA TRP A 371 1.33 -25.58 -8.87
C TRP A 371 1.15 -25.51 -10.39
N LEU A 372 -0.01 -25.05 -10.83
CA LEU A 372 -0.24 -24.59 -12.19
C LEU A 372 -0.18 -23.06 -12.25
N LEU A 373 -0.70 -22.41 -11.21
CA LEU A 373 -0.46 -20.99 -10.89
C LEU A 373 0.09 -20.94 -9.46
N PRO A 374 1.36 -20.58 -9.26
CA PRO A 374 1.96 -20.53 -7.93
C PRO A 374 1.12 -19.71 -6.94
N GLY A 375 0.78 -20.33 -5.80
CA GLY A 375 -0.01 -19.71 -4.74
C GLY A 375 -1.53 -19.69 -4.96
N HIS A 376 -2.03 -20.03 -6.16
CA HIS A 376 -3.45 -19.86 -6.52
C HIS A 376 -4.12 -21.15 -6.99
N LEU A 377 -3.49 -21.91 -7.89
CA LEU A 377 -4.09 -23.10 -8.50
C LEU A 377 -3.12 -24.27 -8.49
N MET A 378 -3.52 -25.37 -7.84
CA MET A 378 -2.80 -26.64 -7.86
C MET A 378 -3.57 -27.71 -8.62
N LEU A 379 -2.81 -28.55 -9.33
CA LEU A 379 -3.31 -29.82 -9.87
C LEU A 379 -2.69 -30.97 -9.08
N GLY A 380 -3.43 -32.07 -8.88
CA GLY A 380 -2.87 -33.20 -8.15
C GLY A 380 -3.71 -34.48 -8.13
N ARG A 381 -3.15 -35.49 -7.48
CA ARG A 381 -3.81 -36.79 -7.23
C ARG A 381 -4.88 -36.68 -6.16
N TYR A 382 -5.64 -37.75 -5.95
CA TYR A 382 -6.55 -37.82 -4.82
C TYR A 382 -5.80 -37.51 -3.51
N PRO A 383 -6.25 -36.53 -2.70
CA PRO A 383 -5.42 -35.93 -1.65
C PRO A 383 -5.33 -36.76 -0.35
N TYR A 384 -5.89 -37.96 -0.35
CA TYR A 384 -5.99 -38.83 0.82
C TYR A 384 -5.80 -40.31 0.45
N VAL A 385 -6.37 -41.23 1.23
CA VAL A 385 -6.19 -42.67 1.02
C VAL A 385 -6.87 -43.11 -0.29
N GLU A 386 -6.06 -43.75 -1.14
CA GLU A 386 -6.43 -44.26 -2.46
C GLU A 386 -5.79 -45.63 -2.73
N PRO A 387 -6.36 -46.48 -3.61
CA PRO A 387 -5.98 -47.89 -3.72
C PRO A 387 -4.59 -48.13 -4.34
N SER A 388 -4.02 -47.14 -5.04
CA SER A 388 -2.79 -47.32 -5.80
C SER A 388 -1.52 -46.92 -5.03
N ARG A 389 -1.40 -45.65 -4.63
CA ARG A 389 -0.14 -45.07 -4.11
C ARG A 389 -0.25 -44.68 -2.63
N CYS A 390 -1.37 -44.09 -2.20
CA CYS A 390 -1.57 -43.65 -0.82
C CYS A 390 -2.43 -44.64 -0.03
N LYS A 391 -1.85 -45.76 0.43
CA LYS A 391 -2.60 -46.82 1.14
C LYS A 391 -2.74 -46.61 2.65
N SER A 392 -1.98 -45.67 3.23
CA SER A 392 -1.96 -45.42 4.68
C SER A 392 -2.63 -44.09 5.03
N ARG A 393 -3.48 -44.09 6.07
CA ARG A 393 -4.10 -42.89 6.61
C ARG A 393 -3.09 -41.84 7.07
N SER A 394 -1.97 -42.27 7.66
CA SER A 394 -0.92 -41.36 8.11
C SER A 394 -0.28 -40.58 6.96
N VAL A 395 -0.10 -41.24 5.80
CA VAL A 395 0.44 -40.60 4.59
C VAL A 395 -0.59 -39.64 4.00
N GLY A 396 -1.87 -40.05 3.94
CA GLY A 396 -2.96 -39.18 3.47
C GLY A 396 -3.15 -37.94 4.34
N GLU A 397 -3.08 -38.08 5.67
CA GLU A 397 -3.13 -36.93 6.59
C GLU A 397 -1.98 -35.96 6.34
N GLN A 398 -0.78 -36.47 6.07
CA GLN A 398 0.37 -35.61 5.77
C GLN A 398 0.22 -34.90 4.42
N GLN A 399 -0.37 -35.55 3.41
CA GLN A 399 -0.70 -34.92 2.13
C GLN A 399 -1.69 -33.75 2.31
N LEU A 400 -2.75 -33.96 3.09
CA LEU A 400 -3.71 -32.91 3.43
C LEU A 400 -3.04 -31.75 4.18
N ARG A 401 -2.17 -32.03 5.16
CA ARG A 401 -1.41 -30.97 5.86
C ARG A 401 -0.59 -30.13 4.91
N TRP A 402 0.14 -30.74 3.97
CA TRP A 402 0.92 -29.99 2.99
C TRP A 402 0.04 -29.11 2.10
N LEU A 403 -1.12 -29.59 1.66
CA LEU A 403 -2.05 -28.78 0.87
C LEU A 403 -2.56 -27.56 1.66
N LEU A 404 -2.90 -27.76 2.93
CA LEU A 404 -3.35 -26.69 3.82
C LEU A 404 -2.23 -25.70 4.16
N GLU A 405 -0.99 -26.17 4.35
CA GLU A 405 0.20 -25.32 4.51
C GLU A 405 0.49 -24.52 3.23
N GLY A 406 0.18 -25.08 2.06
CA GLY A 406 0.16 -24.38 0.78
C GLY A 406 -0.98 -23.37 0.62
N GLY A 407 -1.87 -23.27 1.62
CA GLY A 407 -2.96 -22.30 1.68
C GLY A 407 -4.26 -22.76 1.03
N ILE A 408 -4.36 -23.97 0.48
CA ILE A 408 -5.55 -24.42 -0.25
C ILE A 408 -6.83 -24.27 0.59
N THR A 409 -7.82 -23.59 0.02
CA THR A 409 -9.15 -23.37 0.61
C THR A 409 -10.23 -24.19 -0.07
N THR A 410 -10.09 -24.46 -1.37
CA THR A 410 -11.15 -25.06 -2.18
C THR A 410 -10.67 -26.35 -2.84
N PHE A 411 -11.33 -27.48 -2.57
CA PHE A 411 -11.01 -28.79 -3.12
C PHE A 411 -12.01 -29.19 -4.19
N VAL A 412 -11.54 -29.46 -5.41
CA VAL A 412 -12.38 -29.82 -6.56
C VAL A 412 -12.08 -31.26 -6.97
N CYS A 413 -13.05 -32.16 -6.76
CA CYS A 413 -12.95 -33.57 -7.15
C CYS A 413 -13.57 -33.79 -8.53
N LEU A 414 -12.78 -34.29 -9.48
CA LEU A 414 -13.22 -34.56 -10.85
C LEU A 414 -13.68 -36.02 -11.11
N GLN A 415 -13.74 -36.86 -10.07
CA GLN A 415 -13.99 -38.30 -10.22
C GLN A 415 -15.48 -38.64 -10.29
N ASP A 416 -15.99 -39.05 -11.46
CA ASP A 416 -17.36 -39.56 -11.61
C ASP A 416 -17.59 -40.87 -10.85
N GLU A 417 -16.55 -41.69 -10.73
CA GLU A 417 -16.62 -42.99 -10.07
C GLU A 417 -16.82 -42.92 -8.55
N LEU A 418 -16.76 -41.72 -7.96
CA LEU A 418 -16.96 -41.44 -6.54
C LEU A 418 -18.14 -40.47 -6.36
N PRO A 419 -18.98 -40.67 -5.34
CA PRO A 419 -19.97 -39.66 -4.98
C PRO A 419 -19.31 -38.43 -4.34
N PRO A 420 -20.03 -37.31 -4.20
CA PRO A 420 -19.54 -36.14 -3.48
C PRO A 420 -19.01 -36.50 -2.09
N GLN A 421 -18.03 -35.74 -1.59
CA GLN A 421 -17.39 -36.01 -0.30
C GLN A 421 -18.36 -36.05 0.89
N GLU A 422 -19.53 -35.41 0.77
CA GLU A 422 -20.59 -35.43 1.78
C GLU A 422 -21.34 -36.76 1.85
N GLN A 423 -21.35 -37.51 0.75
CA GLN A 423 -22.12 -38.76 0.58
C GLN A 423 -21.23 -40.00 0.66
N LEU A 424 -19.90 -39.84 0.65
CA LEU A 424 -18.94 -40.92 0.82
C LEU A 424 -19.00 -41.53 2.23
N LYS A 425 -19.16 -42.86 2.29
CA LYS A 425 -19.18 -43.61 3.57
C LYS A 425 -17.81 -43.55 4.25
N ILE A 426 -17.79 -43.66 5.58
CA ILE A 426 -16.56 -43.66 6.40
C ILE A 426 -15.57 -44.76 5.97
N GLY A 427 -16.08 -45.91 5.53
CA GLY A 427 -15.28 -47.02 5.00
C GLY A 427 -14.72 -46.78 3.59
N GLY A 428 -15.08 -45.67 2.96
CA GLY A 428 -14.74 -45.33 1.59
C GLY A 428 -15.57 -46.07 0.55
N GLU A 429 -15.29 -45.77 -0.72
CA GLU A 429 -15.84 -46.44 -1.88
C GLU A 429 -14.70 -46.77 -2.86
N LYS A 430 -14.69 -47.99 -3.40
CA LYS A 430 -13.64 -48.46 -4.35
C LYS A 430 -12.20 -48.26 -3.87
N GLY A 431 -11.97 -48.26 -2.56
CA GLY A 431 -10.66 -48.05 -1.94
C GLY A 431 -10.26 -46.59 -1.71
N PHE A 432 -11.14 -45.63 -2.01
CA PHE A 432 -10.96 -44.21 -1.71
C PHE A 432 -11.68 -43.85 -0.42
N LEU A 433 -10.95 -43.28 0.55
CA LEU A 433 -11.56 -42.80 1.80
C LEU A 433 -11.98 -41.33 1.67
N PRO A 434 -13.07 -40.91 2.36
CA PRO A 434 -13.45 -39.50 2.41
C PRO A 434 -12.39 -38.67 3.15
N TYR A 435 -12.10 -37.47 2.66
CA TYR A 435 -11.08 -36.58 3.22
C TYR A 435 -11.62 -35.30 3.81
N ARG A 436 -12.89 -34.95 3.55
CA ARG A 436 -13.51 -33.70 4.04
C ARG A 436 -13.35 -33.53 5.55
N ALA A 437 -13.82 -34.50 6.34
CA ALA A 437 -13.78 -34.41 7.80
C ALA A 437 -12.34 -34.28 8.34
N THR A 438 -11.40 -35.03 7.76
CA THR A 438 -9.99 -34.98 8.15
C THR A 438 -9.35 -33.64 7.76
N ALA A 439 -9.62 -33.12 6.56
CA ALA A 439 -9.12 -31.83 6.10
C ALA A 439 -9.66 -30.68 6.98
N THR A 440 -10.95 -30.70 7.30
CA THR A 440 -11.57 -29.70 8.21
C THR A 440 -10.99 -29.77 9.61
N LEU A 441 -10.74 -30.98 10.15
CA LEU A 441 -10.08 -31.15 11.45
C LEU A 441 -8.65 -30.61 11.43
N LEU A 442 -7.89 -30.88 10.37
CA LEU A 442 -6.52 -30.39 10.22
C LEU A 442 -6.50 -28.86 10.08
N ALA A 443 -7.38 -28.28 9.26
CA ALA A 443 -7.51 -26.82 9.12
C ALA A 443 -7.90 -26.14 10.44
N SER A 444 -8.80 -26.77 11.21
CA SER A 444 -9.17 -26.30 12.55
C SER A 444 -8.02 -26.39 13.55
N ALA A 445 -7.19 -27.44 13.45
CA ALA A 445 -6.01 -27.61 14.31
C ALA A 445 -4.85 -26.68 13.94
N MET A 446 -4.77 -26.25 12.68
CA MET A 446 -3.82 -25.23 12.21
C MET A 446 -4.28 -23.81 12.53
N SER A 447 -5.59 -23.61 12.71
CA SER A 447 -6.15 -22.36 13.21
C SER A 447 -5.87 -22.24 14.71
N GLY A 448 -5.66 -21.00 15.19
CA GLY A 448 -5.47 -20.74 16.62
C GLY A 448 -6.65 -21.24 17.48
N PRO A 449 -6.48 -21.37 18.81
CA PRO A 449 -7.56 -21.78 19.69
C PRO A 449 -8.79 -20.86 19.52
N PRO A 450 -10.02 -21.40 19.65
CA PRO A 450 -11.22 -20.58 19.57
C PRO A 450 -11.14 -19.44 20.58
N SER A 451 -11.74 -18.30 20.24
CA SER A 451 -11.70 -17.13 21.10
C SER A 451 -12.28 -17.46 22.49
N MET A 452 -11.76 -16.82 23.54
CA MET A 452 -12.33 -16.98 24.88
C MET A 452 -13.83 -16.65 24.90
N ALA A 453 -14.31 -15.76 24.03
CA ALA A 453 -15.73 -15.45 23.86
C ALA A 453 -16.58 -16.64 23.38
N GLU A 454 -16.10 -17.42 22.40
CA GLU A 454 -16.80 -18.64 21.95
C GLU A 454 -16.76 -19.75 23.00
N THR A 455 -15.63 -19.91 23.71
CA THR A 455 -15.50 -20.92 24.78
C THR A 455 -16.26 -20.55 26.06
N GLU A 456 -16.44 -19.25 26.35
CA GLU A 456 -17.26 -18.76 27.44
C GLU A 456 -18.76 -18.96 27.17
N GLY A 457 -19.18 -18.92 25.90
CA GLY A 457 -20.56 -19.24 25.49
C GLY A 457 -20.96 -20.70 25.73
N LEU A 458 -19.99 -21.63 25.85
CA LEU A 458 -20.20 -23.04 26.18
C LEU A 458 -20.17 -23.33 27.69
N ARG A 459 -19.70 -22.37 28.51
CA ARG A 459 -19.73 -22.48 29.98
C ARG A 459 -21.10 -22.11 30.49
N ASN A 460 -21.62 -22.92 31.41
CA ASN A 460 -22.83 -22.62 32.16
C ASN A 460 -22.53 -22.67 33.68
N PRO A 461 -23.43 -22.16 34.53
CA PRO A 461 -23.20 -22.10 35.98
C PRO A 461 -22.92 -23.48 36.63
N TYR A 462 -23.36 -24.56 36.00
CA TYR A 462 -23.14 -25.93 36.48
C TYR A 462 -21.71 -26.41 36.19
N VAL A 463 -21.20 -26.15 34.98
CA VAL A 463 -19.86 -26.54 34.54
C VAL A 463 -18.78 -25.66 35.19
N ASP A 464 -19.07 -24.40 35.48
CA ASP A 464 -18.15 -23.46 36.16
C ASP A 464 -17.75 -23.93 37.58
N LYS A 465 -18.53 -24.80 38.21
CA LYS A 465 -18.20 -25.38 39.53
C LYS A 465 -16.98 -26.31 39.48
N PHE A 466 -16.68 -26.90 38.32
CA PHE A 466 -15.65 -27.92 38.14
C PHE A 466 -14.44 -27.43 37.34
N LEU A 467 -14.51 -26.21 36.79
CA LEU A 467 -13.44 -25.60 36.01
C LEU A 467 -12.73 -24.49 36.80
N PRO A 468 -11.44 -24.22 36.54
CA PRO A 468 -10.73 -23.11 37.17
C PRO A 468 -11.38 -21.76 36.83
N SER A 469 -11.15 -20.78 37.72
CA SER A 469 -11.63 -19.40 37.59
C SER A 469 -11.13 -18.76 36.29
N ARG A 470 -11.98 -17.90 35.69
CA ARG A 470 -11.69 -17.22 34.43
C ARG A 470 -10.38 -16.43 34.55
N ARG A 471 -9.37 -16.80 33.75
CA ARG A 471 -8.18 -15.96 33.55
C ARG A 471 -8.52 -14.86 32.57
N THR A 472 -8.49 -13.61 33.02
CA THR A 472 -8.41 -12.45 32.14
C THR A 472 -6.99 -12.33 31.61
N GLU A 473 -6.67 -13.06 30.55
CA GLU A 473 -5.43 -12.83 29.81
C GLU A 473 -5.61 -11.65 28.84
N LYS A 474 -4.52 -10.90 28.62
CA LYS A 474 -4.46 -9.84 27.60
C LYS A 474 -4.66 -10.49 26.22
N PRO A 475 -5.32 -9.83 25.26
CA PRO A 475 -5.47 -10.36 23.93
C PRO A 475 -4.08 -10.48 23.30
N ASP A 476 -3.56 -11.71 23.20
CA ASP A 476 -2.41 -11.98 22.36
C ASP A 476 -2.91 -11.93 20.92
N CYS A 477 -2.61 -10.82 20.27
CA CYS A 477 -3.09 -10.44 18.95
C CYS A 477 -2.37 -11.22 17.86
N ARG A 478 -2.79 -12.47 17.66
CA ARG A 478 -2.76 -13.15 16.37
C ARG A 478 -4.07 -13.93 16.25
N MET A 479 -5.16 -13.23 15.98
CA MET A 479 -6.37 -13.89 15.47
C MET A 479 -6.02 -14.41 14.08
N GLN A 480 -5.50 -15.63 14.00
CA GLN A 480 -5.39 -16.33 12.73
C GLN A 480 -6.82 -16.50 12.21
N GLN A 481 -7.11 -15.94 11.03
CA GLN A 481 -8.37 -16.18 10.34
C GLN A 481 -8.59 -17.69 10.27
N ARG A 482 -9.81 -18.13 10.63
CA ARG A 482 -10.17 -19.53 10.48
C ARG A 482 -10.11 -19.90 9.01
N ILE A 483 -9.45 -21.00 8.72
CA ILE A 483 -9.40 -21.55 7.37
C ILE A 483 -10.74 -22.27 7.14
N GLU A 484 -11.66 -21.61 6.45
CA GLU A 484 -12.87 -22.26 5.93
C GLU A 484 -12.54 -23.01 4.64
N LEU A 485 -13.01 -24.26 4.55
CA LEU A 485 -12.75 -25.14 3.41
C LEU A 485 -14.03 -25.41 2.63
N ASP A 486 -13.96 -25.26 1.31
CA ASP A 486 -15.03 -25.62 0.39
C ASP A 486 -14.67 -26.89 -0.41
N PHE A 487 -15.69 -27.68 -0.74
CA PHE A 487 -15.55 -28.98 -1.40
C PHE A 487 -16.52 -29.10 -2.57
N MET A 488 -16.00 -29.06 -3.78
CA MET A 488 -16.76 -29.20 -5.02
C MET A 488 -16.58 -30.59 -5.62
N HIS A 489 -17.63 -31.10 -6.27
CA HIS A 489 -17.60 -32.34 -7.03
C HIS A 489 -18.13 -32.08 -8.43
N PHE A 490 -17.28 -32.31 -9.43
CA PHE A 490 -17.63 -32.18 -10.84
C PHE A 490 -17.28 -33.48 -11.57
N PRO A 491 -18.24 -34.40 -11.71
CA PRO A 491 -17.95 -35.74 -12.19
C PRO A 491 -17.53 -35.75 -13.67
N ILE A 492 -16.33 -36.26 -13.93
CA ILE A 492 -15.83 -36.58 -15.28
C ILE A 492 -15.48 -38.07 -15.31
N VAL A 493 -16.04 -38.79 -16.28
CA VAL A 493 -15.78 -40.22 -16.49
C VAL A 493 -14.28 -40.43 -16.75
N ASP A 494 -13.71 -41.48 -16.18
CA ASP A 494 -12.27 -41.73 -16.30
C ASP A 494 -11.86 -41.94 -17.77
N MET A 495 -10.73 -41.35 -18.16
CA MET A 495 -10.21 -41.32 -19.54
C MET A 495 -11.07 -40.61 -20.60
N GLU A 496 -12.27 -40.15 -20.25
CA GLU A 496 -13.16 -39.45 -21.17
C GLU A 496 -13.03 -37.92 -21.07
N ILE A 497 -13.79 -37.23 -21.93
CA ILE A 497 -13.82 -35.79 -22.12
C ILE A 497 -15.14 -35.25 -21.53
N PRO A 498 -15.13 -34.12 -20.79
CA PRO A 498 -16.36 -33.49 -20.32
C PRO A 498 -17.15 -32.84 -21.47
N SER A 499 -18.47 -32.72 -21.32
CA SER A 499 -19.29 -31.91 -22.24
C SER A 499 -18.81 -30.45 -22.24
N LYS A 500 -18.68 -29.83 -23.42
CA LYS A 500 -18.20 -28.44 -23.58
C LYS A 500 -18.97 -27.45 -22.71
N ASP A 501 -20.30 -27.50 -22.73
CA ASP A 501 -21.15 -26.57 -21.96
C ASP A 501 -20.95 -26.73 -20.45
N LYS A 502 -20.83 -27.98 -19.98
CA LYS A 502 -20.59 -28.27 -18.56
C LYS A 502 -19.19 -27.83 -18.13
N LEU A 503 -18.19 -28.03 -18.98
CA LEU A 503 -16.83 -27.59 -18.71
C LEU A 503 -16.74 -26.06 -18.69
N LEU A 504 -17.40 -25.37 -19.62
CA LEU A 504 -17.44 -23.91 -19.64
C LEU A 504 -18.04 -23.34 -18.35
N GLY A 505 -19.13 -23.93 -17.86
CA GLY A 505 -19.71 -23.57 -16.56
C GLY A 505 -18.74 -23.78 -15.40
N LEU A 506 -18.06 -24.94 -15.35
CA LEU A 506 -17.05 -25.21 -14.32
C LEU A 506 -15.89 -24.22 -14.38
N VAL A 507 -15.32 -23.99 -15.55
CA VAL A 507 -14.16 -23.12 -15.72
C VAL A 507 -14.52 -21.67 -15.36
N THR A 508 -15.74 -21.23 -15.69
CA THR A 508 -16.23 -19.90 -15.30
C THR A 508 -16.33 -19.76 -13.78
N GLU A 509 -16.93 -20.74 -13.09
CA GLU A 509 -17.01 -20.76 -11.62
C GLU A 509 -15.62 -20.80 -10.97
N LEU A 510 -14.69 -21.59 -11.51
CA LEU A 510 -13.31 -21.66 -10.99
C LEU A 510 -12.55 -20.35 -11.22
N GLN A 511 -12.78 -19.67 -12.33
CA GLN A 511 -12.21 -18.35 -12.61
C GLN A 511 -12.73 -17.32 -11.60
N GLU A 512 -14.05 -17.22 -11.40
CA GLU A 512 -14.64 -16.31 -10.42
C GLU A 512 -14.10 -16.56 -9.00
N ARG A 513 -13.85 -17.82 -8.64
CA ARG A 513 -13.24 -18.19 -7.35
C ARG A 513 -11.79 -17.74 -7.22
N LEU A 514 -11.01 -17.87 -8.29
CA LEU A 514 -9.63 -17.36 -8.32
C LEU A 514 -9.63 -15.83 -8.17
N GLU A 515 -10.56 -15.14 -8.83
CA GLU A 515 -10.73 -13.68 -8.73
C GLU A 515 -11.14 -13.24 -7.30
N ARG A 516 -11.89 -14.07 -6.56
CA ARG A 516 -12.19 -13.86 -5.13
C ARG A 516 -11.01 -14.16 -4.18
N GLY A 517 -9.85 -14.55 -4.70
CA GLY A 517 -8.67 -14.90 -3.92
C GLY A 517 -8.72 -16.30 -3.28
N GLU A 518 -9.62 -17.19 -3.71
CA GLU A 518 -9.61 -18.58 -3.27
C GLU A 518 -8.41 -19.34 -3.86
N ARG A 519 -7.85 -20.27 -3.06
CA ARG A 519 -6.74 -21.12 -3.50
C ARG A 519 -7.24 -22.53 -3.78
N ILE A 520 -7.21 -22.91 -5.04
CA ILE A 520 -7.96 -24.05 -5.58
C ILE A 520 -7.03 -25.25 -5.78
N TYR A 521 -7.45 -26.41 -5.29
CA TYR A 521 -6.84 -27.72 -5.56
C TYR A 521 -7.77 -28.57 -6.42
N VAL A 522 -7.43 -28.73 -7.70
CA VAL A 522 -8.16 -29.57 -8.64
C VAL A 522 -7.50 -30.94 -8.70
N HIS A 523 -8.28 -31.99 -8.44
CA HIS A 523 -7.75 -33.35 -8.44
C HIS A 523 -8.64 -34.36 -9.15
N CYS A 524 -7.99 -35.43 -9.58
CA CYS A 524 -8.62 -36.67 -10.00
C CYS A 524 -7.80 -37.84 -9.44
N TRP A 525 -8.04 -39.07 -9.88
CA TRP A 525 -7.28 -40.22 -9.39
C TRP A 525 -5.75 -40.01 -9.54
N GLY A 526 -5.27 -39.87 -10.77
CA GLY A 526 -3.84 -39.71 -11.07
C GLY A 526 -3.35 -38.26 -11.13
N GLY A 527 -4.25 -37.28 -11.10
CA GLY A 527 -3.92 -35.86 -11.21
C GLY A 527 -3.24 -35.45 -12.52
N ARG A 528 -3.50 -36.18 -13.62
CA ARG A 528 -2.89 -35.98 -14.95
C ARG A 528 -3.92 -35.74 -16.07
N GLY A 529 -4.88 -36.65 -16.26
CA GLY A 529 -5.83 -36.58 -17.38
C GLY A 529 -6.91 -35.52 -17.16
N ARG A 530 -7.90 -35.85 -16.34
CA ARG A 530 -9.03 -34.94 -15.99
C ARG A 530 -8.55 -33.60 -15.41
N ALA A 531 -7.64 -33.65 -14.43
CA ALA A 531 -7.08 -32.45 -13.80
C ALA A 531 -6.28 -31.58 -14.78
N GLY A 532 -5.45 -32.20 -15.64
CA GLY A 532 -4.69 -31.47 -16.67
C GLY A 532 -5.60 -30.85 -17.72
N THR A 533 -6.68 -31.53 -18.10
CA THR A 533 -7.68 -31.04 -19.06
C THR A 533 -8.39 -29.79 -18.53
N VAL A 534 -8.91 -29.85 -17.29
CA VAL A 534 -9.56 -28.70 -16.65
C VAL A 534 -8.57 -27.56 -16.43
N GLY A 535 -7.34 -27.86 -15.98
CA GLY A 535 -6.31 -26.85 -15.77
C GLY A 535 -5.89 -26.11 -17.04
N ALA A 536 -5.72 -26.82 -18.17
CA ALA A 536 -5.38 -26.20 -19.45
C ALA A 536 -6.50 -25.26 -19.94
N CYS A 537 -7.76 -25.71 -19.86
CA CYS A 537 -8.91 -24.92 -20.27
C CYS A 537 -9.11 -23.67 -19.37
N LEU A 538 -8.82 -23.81 -18.08
CA LEU A 538 -8.86 -22.70 -17.12
C LEU A 538 -7.77 -21.66 -17.38
N LEU A 539 -6.53 -22.08 -17.64
CA LEU A 539 -5.45 -21.16 -18.00
C LEU A 539 -5.77 -20.40 -19.28
N ALA A 540 -6.22 -21.10 -20.33
CA ALA A 540 -6.53 -20.49 -21.61
C ALA A 540 -7.68 -19.47 -21.50
N ARG A 541 -8.72 -19.77 -20.72
CA ARG A 541 -9.83 -18.83 -20.51
C ARG A 541 -9.44 -17.63 -19.66
N ALA A 542 -8.73 -17.86 -18.54
CA ALA A 542 -8.40 -16.80 -17.60
C ALA A 542 -7.35 -15.83 -18.16
N TYR A 543 -6.39 -16.33 -18.94
CA TYR A 543 -5.23 -15.55 -19.41
C TYR A 543 -5.19 -15.32 -20.92
N GLY A 544 -6.16 -15.85 -21.68
CA GLY A 544 -6.23 -15.66 -23.14
C GLY A 544 -5.08 -16.31 -23.92
N ILE A 545 -4.41 -17.32 -23.34
CA ILE A 545 -3.29 -18.01 -23.99
C ILE A 545 -3.75 -19.05 -25.01
N ASP A 546 -2.88 -19.34 -25.97
CA ASP A 546 -3.15 -20.36 -26.97
C ASP A 546 -3.15 -21.79 -26.39
N ALA A 547 -3.69 -22.73 -27.15
CA ALA A 547 -3.83 -24.10 -26.71
C ALA A 547 -2.48 -24.82 -26.54
N ASP A 548 -1.48 -24.51 -27.36
CA ASP A 548 -0.19 -25.17 -27.30
C ASP A 548 0.62 -24.68 -26.08
N GLU A 549 0.54 -23.40 -25.76
CA GLU A 549 1.09 -22.79 -24.55
C GLU A 549 0.41 -23.35 -23.29
N ALA A 550 -0.93 -23.43 -23.27
CA ALA A 550 -1.66 -24.01 -22.15
C ALA A 550 -1.27 -25.47 -21.89
N LEU A 551 -1.16 -26.28 -22.95
CA LEU A 551 -0.71 -27.67 -22.87
C LEU A 551 0.74 -27.77 -22.39
N GLN A 552 1.63 -26.91 -22.90
CA GLN A 552 3.04 -26.89 -22.51
C GLN A 552 3.20 -26.54 -21.02
N ARG A 553 2.46 -25.55 -20.52
CA ARG A 553 2.46 -25.16 -19.10
C ARG A 553 2.02 -26.31 -18.20
N VAL A 554 0.90 -26.95 -18.54
CA VAL A 554 0.37 -28.10 -17.78
C VAL A 554 1.36 -29.28 -17.77
N ASP A 555 1.98 -29.60 -18.91
CA ASP A 555 2.89 -30.74 -19.02
C ASP A 555 4.23 -30.50 -18.30
N ARG A 556 4.81 -29.29 -18.43
CA ARG A 556 6.02 -28.89 -17.68
C ARG A 556 5.77 -28.88 -16.18
N ALA A 557 4.65 -28.31 -15.75
CA ALA A 557 4.28 -28.28 -14.34
C ALA A 557 4.05 -29.70 -13.79
N PHE A 558 3.40 -30.60 -14.54
CA PHE A 558 3.25 -32.01 -14.18
C PHE A 558 4.59 -32.76 -14.09
N SER A 559 5.53 -32.47 -14.99
CA SER A 559 6.85 -33.11 -15.04
C SER A 559 7.66 -32.92 -13.76
N THR A 560 7.41 -31.84 -13.00
CA THR A 560 8.02 -31.59 -11.67
C THR A 560 7.73 -32.70 -10.65
N ARG A 561 6.70 -33.53 -10.86
CA ARG A 561 6.35 -34.65 -9.99
C ARG A 561 7.23 -35.89 -10.19
N ASN A 562 8.10 -35.90 -11.21
CA ASN A 562 8.98 -37.02 -11.58
C ASN A 562 8.26 -38.35 -11.88
N ASP A 563 7.05 -38.27 -12.47
CA ASP A 563 6.30 -39.42 -12.95
C ASP A 563 6.84 -39.87 -14.33
N ILE A 564 7.92 -40.65 -14.33
CA ILE A 564 8.65 -41.08 -15.54
C ILE A 564 7.72 -41.68 -16.60
N GLY A 565 7.82 -41.18 -17.84
CA GLY A 565 7.11 -41.72 -19.01
C GLY A 565 5.62 -41.40 -19.08
N ARG A 566 5.16 -40.39 -18.33
CA ARG A 566 3.76 -39.95 -18.30
C ARG A 566 3.70 -38.47 -18.70
N ARG A 567 2.66 -38.10 -19.45
CA ARG A 567 2.34 -36.72 -19.85
C ARG A 567 1.00 -36.27 -19.26
N SER A 568 0.79 -34.97 -19.22
CA SER A 568 -0.46 -34.34 -18.78
C SER A 568 -0.89 -33.31 -19.83
N PRO A 569 -2.07 -33.40 -20.45
CA PRO A 569 -3.13 -34.42 -20.30
C PRO A 569 -2.72 -35.84 -20.73
N GLU A 570 -3.55 -36.83 -20.41
CA GLU A 570 -3.18 -38.25 -20.49
C GLU A 570 -3.39 -38.88 -21.87
N THR A 571 -4.45 -38.49 -22.59
CA THR A 571 -4.82 -39.05 -23.90
C THR A 571 -4.73 -38.00 -25.01
N ASP A 572 -4.48 -38.44 -26.24
CA ASP A 572 -4.50 -37.53 -27.40
C ASP A 572 -5.91 -36.97 -27.67
N GLU A 573 -6.95 -37.70 -27.27
CA GLU A 573 -8.34 -37.23 -27.32
C GLU A 573 -8.56 -36.01 -26.40
N GLN A 574 -8.02 -36.03 -25.18
CA GLN A 574 -8.06 -34.88 -24.27
C GLN A 574 -7.32 -33.68 -24.85
N VAL A 575 -6.15 -33.91 -25.47
CA VAL A 575 -5.37 -32.86 -26.13
C VAL A 575 -6.13 -32.24 -27.30
N ALA A 576 -6.75 -33.07 -28.15
CA ALA A 576 -7.57 -32.61 -29.26
C ALA A 576 -8.78 -31.81 -28.77
N PHE A 577 -9.43 -32.26 -27.70
CA PHE A 577 -10.53 -31.55 -27.08
C PHE A 577 -10.13 -30.20 -26.50
N ILE A 578 -8.98 -30.08 -25.84
CA ILE A 578 -8.50 -28.80 -25.30
C ILE A 578 -8.27 -27.80 -26.44
N ARG A 579 -7.65 -28.24 -27.54
CA ARG A 579 -7.47 -27.38 -28.72
C ARG A 579 -8.80 -26.92 -29.32
N ASP A 580 -9.77 -27.82 -29.42
CA ASP A 580 -11.11 -27.52 -29.93
C ASP A 580 -11.94 -26.64 -28.96
N PHE A 581 -11.77 -26.82 -27.65
CA PHE A 581 -12.40 -25.97 -26.63
C PHE A 581 -11.82 -24.56 -26.67
N ILE A 582 -10.49 -24.41 -26.67
CA ILE A 582 -9.81 -23.12 -26.68
C ILE A 582 -10.05 -22.37 -27.99
N GLY A 583 -10.08 -23.07 -29.13
CA GLY A 583 -10.45 -22.46 -30.41
C GLY A 583 -11.91 -22.00 -30.50
N SER A 584 -12.75 -22.38 -29.53
CA SER A 584 -14.16 -21.99 -29.43
C SER A 584 -14.47 -20.97 -28.32
N LEU A 585 -13.47 -20.65 -27.47
CA LEU A 585 -13.51 -19.52 -26.54
C LEU A 585 -13.41 -18.20 -27.30
#